data_AF-A0A8T7L8G8-F1
#
_entry.id   AF-A0A8T7L8G8-F1
#
_cell.length_a   1.000
_cell.length_b   1.000
_cell.length_c   1.000
_cell.angle_alpha   90.00
_cell.angle_beta   90.00
_cell.angle_gamma   90.00
#
_symmetry.space_group_name_H-M   'P 1'
#
loop_
_entity.id
_entity.type
_entity.pdbx_description
1 polymer ?
#
loop_
_entity_poly.entity_id
_entity_poly.type
_entity_poly.pdbx_seq_one_letter_code
_entity_poly.pdbx_strand_id
1 'polypeptide(L)'
;MSNAPGSTPPAPSRPHMPESYGVPTGSEGLLPWSYVTGRMAAARYYWIGTSRPDGRPHTMPTWGVWLDDTLYFGGSPETRWARNLAANPRVSVHLENAEEVVILEGSVTKLTEANADPALLTRLDDAYEAKYNMRHGTPFWRVR
;
A
#
# COMPACT_ATOMS: atom_id res chain seq x y z
N MET A 1 -23.96 0.48 3.85
CA MET A 1 -22.51 0.29 4.08
C MET A 1 -22.23 -1.20 3.95
N SER A 2 -21.82 -1.65 2.76
CA SER A 2 -21.59 -3.07 2.47
C SER A 2 -20.09 -3.27 2.32
N ASN A 3 -19.45 -3.92 3.29
CA ASN A 3 -18.05 -4.33 3.17
C ASN A 3 -17.96 -5.46 2.14
N ALA A 4 -17.07 -5.31 1.16
CA ALA A 4 -16.68 -6.44 0.31
C ALA A 4 -16.05 -7.54 1.20
N PRO A 5 -16.28 -8.83 0.91
CA PRO A 5 -15.69 -9.92 1.68
C PRO A 5 -14.21 -10.07 1.29
N GLY A 6 -13.30 -10.16 2.26
CA GLY A 6 -11.97 -10.73 1.95
C GLY A 6 -10.74 -10.38 2.78
N SER A 7 -10.82 -9.92 4.02
CA SER A 7 -9.80 -10.23 5.04
C SER A 7 -10.24 -9.73 6.40
N THR A 8 -10.18 -10.60 7.42
CA THR A 8 -10.27 -10.13 8.81
C THR A 8 -9.11 -9.15 9.05
N PRO A 9 -9.37 -7.96 9.63
CA PRO A 9 -8.31 -7.04 9.98
C PRO A 9 -7.22 -7.72 10.81
N PRO A 10 -5.93 -7.39 10.61
CA PRO A 10 -4.86 -7.98 11.40
C PRO A 10 -5.07 -7.63 12.89
N ALA A 11 -4.77 -8.60 13.76
CA ALA A 11 -4.78 -8.38 15.19
C ALA A 11 -3.70 -7.34 15.56
N PRO A 12 -4.04 -6.24 16.24
CA PRO A 12 -3.07 -5.25 16.69
C PRO A 12 -2.01 -5.90 17.58
N SER A 13 -0.75 -5.57 17.35
CA SER A 13 0.39 -6.06 18.14
C SER A 13 1.48 -4.98 18.24
N ARG A 14 2.52 -5.26 19.03
CA ARG A 14 3.67 -4.37 19.23
C ARG A 14 4.83 -4.78 18.33
N PRO A 15 5.67 -3.81 17.91
CA PRO A 15 6.95 -4.15 17.32
C PRO A 15 7.81 -4.89 18.35
N HIS A 16 8.65 -5.80 17.87
CA HIS A 16 9.68 -6.40 18.70
C HIS A 16 10.81 -5.39 18.91
N MET A 17 10.96 -4.90 20.13
CA MET A 17 11.96 -3.89 20.50
C MET A 17 12.63 -4.31 21.82
N PRO A 18 13.90 -3.89 22.06
CA PRO A 18 14.53 -4.07 23.36
C PRO A 18 13.72 -3.40 24.47
N GLU A 19 13.74 -3.98 25.67
CA GLU A 19 13.01 -3.45 26.84
C GLU A 19 13.38 -2.00 27.17
N SER A 20 14.64 -1.60 26.92
CA SER A 20 15.14 -0.25 27.15
C SER A 20 14.41 0.85 26.36
N TYR A 21 13.62 0.50 25.33
CA TYR A 21 12.80 1.44 24.57
C TYR A 21 11.46 1.76 25.23
N GLY A 22 11.09 1.06 26.32
CA GLY A 22 9.91 1.38 27.12
C GLY A 22 8.56 1.12 26.42
N VAL A 23 8.52 0.21 25.43
CA VAL A 23 7.28 -0.14 24.72
C VAL A 23 6.34 -0.91 25.66
N PRO A 24 5.08 -0.46 25.87
CA PRO A 24 4.14 -1.15 26.75
C PRO A 24 3.82 -2.57 26.27
N THR A 25 3.69 -3.51 27.22
CA THR A 25 3.39 -4.93 26.95
C THR A 25 1.89 -5.22 26.76
N GLY A 26 1.02 -4.31 27.17
CA GLY A 26 -0.44 -4.41 27.05
C GLY A 26 -1.04 -3.72 25.82
N SER A 27 -2.37 -3.72 25.75
CA SER A 27 -3.14 -3.14 24.63
C SER A 27 -3.30 -1.61 24.67
N GLU A 28 -2.81 -0.96 25.73
CA GLU A 28 -2.93 0.49 25.93
C GLU A 28 -2.29 1.28 24.79
N GLY A 29 -3.06 2.08 24.05
CA GLY A 29 -2.54 2.85 22.92
C GLY A 29 -2.24 2.01 21.67
N LEU A 30 -2.69 0.75 21.59
CA LEU A 30 -2.77 0.06 20.30
C LEU A 30 -3.80 0.76 19.41
N LEU A 31 -3.45 0.96 18.15
CA LEU A 31 -4.31 1.62 17.18
C LEU A 31 -5.26 0.60 16.53
N PRO A 32 -6.56 0.92 16.38
CA PRO A 32 -7.49 0.08 15.66
C PRO A 32 -7.16 0.08 14.15
N TRP A 33 -7.57 -0.96 13.44
CA TRP A 33 -7.39 -1.02 11.98
C TRP A 33 -8.03 0.17 11.24
N SER A 34 -9.11 0.73 11.78
CA SER A 34 -9.74 1.94 11.23
C SER A 34 -8.82 3.17 11.20
N TYR A 35 -7.81 3.23 12.09
CA TYR A 35 -6.76 4.24 12.00
C TYR A 35 -5.96 4.05 10.72
N VAL A 36 -5.50 2.82 10.45
CA VAL A 36 -4.76 2.46 9.23
C VAL A 36 -5.57 2.79 7.99
N THR A 37 -6.82 2.34 7.91
CA THR A 37 -7.67 2.57 6.73
C THR A 37 -7.94 4.05 6.50
N GLY A 38 -8.20 4.83 7.56
CA GLY A 38 -8.40 6.28 7.47
C GLY A 38 -7.16 7.01 6.94
N ARG A 39 -5.97 6.67 7.46
CA ARG A 39 -4.70 7.25 7.01
C ARG A 39 -4.36 6.87 5.57
N MET A 40 -4.52 5.59 5.22
CA MET A 40 -4.25 5.10 3.87
C MET A 40 -5.20 5.71 2.84
N ALA A 41 -6.48 5.87 3.16
CA ALA A 41 -7.45 6.50 2.26
C ALA A 41 -7.17 8.00 2.04
N ALA A 42 -6.83 8.73 3.10
CA ALA A 42 -6.55 10.17 3.04
C ALA A 42 -5.21 10.52 2.37
N ALA A 43 -4.22 9.62 2.40
CA ALA A 43 -2.88 9.89 1.92
C ALA A 43 -2.84 10.27 0.43
N ARG A 44 -2.17 11.38 0.09
CA ARG A 44 -1.97 11.80 -1.31
C ARG A 44 -0.86 11.02 -2.01
N TYR A 45 0.21 10.73 -1.29
CA TYR A 45 1.41 10.05 -1.76
C TYR A 45 1.73 8.84 -0.90
N TYR A 46 2.26 7.80 -1.53
CA TYR A 46 2.71 6.59 -0.86
C TYR A 46 4.19 6.36 -1.20
N TRP A 47 5.04 6.23 -0.19
CA TRP A 47 6.46 5.98 -0.39
C TRP A 47 6.70 4.49 -0.47
N ILE A 48 7.17 4.00 -1.61
CA ILE A 48 7.43 2.58 -1.84
C ILE A 48 8.93 2.29 -1.74
N GLY A 49 9.27 1.26 -0.99
CA GLY A 49 10.60 0.65 -0.89
C GLY A 49 10.65 -0.67 -1.64
N THR A 50 11.58 -0.76 -2.58
CA THR A 50 11.84 -1.95 -3.41
C THR A 50 13.31 -2.30 -3.37
N SER A 51 13.67 -3.52 -3.77
CA SER A 51 15.08 -3.95 -3.88
C SER A 51 15.49 -4.10 -5.34
N ARG A 52 16.65 -3.56 -5.71
CA ARG A 52 17.27 -3.81 -7.01
C ARG A 52 17.75 -5.26 -7.12
N PRO A 53 18.00 -5.79 -8.34
CA PRO A 53 18.53 -7.15 -8.51
C PRO A 53 19.85 -7.42 -7.78
N ASP A 54 20.65 -6.39 -7.55
CA ASP A 54 21.91 -6.45 -6.79
C ASP A 54 21.73 -6.21 -5.28
N GLY A 55 20.49 -6.23 -4.78
CA GLY A 55 20.17 -6.07 -3.37
C GLY A 55 20.13 -4.61 -2.89
N ARG A 56 20.51 -3.63 -3.70
CA ARG A 56 20.48 -2.22 -3.27
C ARG A 56 19.04 -1.74 -3.04
N PRO A 57 18.77 -1.01 -1.93
CA PRO A 57 17.44 -0.46 -1.68
C PRO A 57 17.11 0.63 -2.71
N HIS A 58 15.82 0.79 -3.00
CA HIS A 58 15.31 1.84 -3.85
C HIS A 58 13.96 2.32 -3.31
N THR A 59 13.90 3.60 -2.94
CA THR A 59 12.71 4.23 -2.39
C THR A 59 12.29 5.41 -3.26
N MET A 60 10.99 5.58 -3.48
CA MET A 60 10.42 6.76 -4.11
C MET A 60 8.92 6.92 -3.80
N PRO A 61 8.35 8.12 -3.92
CA PRO A 61 6.92 8.31 -3.79
C PRO A 61 6.18 7.86 -5.05
N THR A 62 4.93 7.42 -4.89
CA THR A 62 3.98 7.14 -5.95
C THR A 62 2.59 7.67 -5.60
N TRP A 63 1.72 7.72 -6.60
CA TRP A 63 0.29 7.94 -6.45
C TRP A 63 -0.46 6.61 -6.42
N GLY A 64 -1.59 6.59 -5.72
CA GLY A 64 -2.36 5.38 -5.53
C GLY A 64 -3.70 5.62 -4.84
N VAL A 65 -4.48 4.56 -4.76
CA VAL A 65 -5.81 4.55 -4.16
C VAL A 65 -5.91 3.42 -3.16
N TRP A 66 -6.54 3.71 -2.02
CA TRP A 66 -6.96 2.70 -1.05
C TRP A 66 -8.39 2.32 -1.40
N LEU A 67 -8.61 1.06 -1.75
CA LEU A 67 -9.92 0.53 -2.12
C LEU A 67 -10.09 -0.87 -1.52
N ASP A 68 -11.20 -1.12 -0.86
CA ASP A 68 -11.51 -2.41 -0.22
C ASP A 68 -10.34 -2.93 0.65
N ASP A 69 -9.85 -2.09 1.56
CA ASP A 69 -8.71 -2.36 2.45
C ASP A 69 -7.40 -2.77 1.77
N THR A 70 -7.24 -2.35 0.51
CA THR A 70 -6.09 -2.70 -0.32
C THR A 70 -5.51 -1.46 -0.98
N LEU A 71 -4.18 -1.35 -0.98
CA LEU A 71 -3.48 -0.32 -1.74
C LEU A 71 -3.27 -0.76 -3.18
N TYR A 72 -3.66 0.12 -4.11
CA TYR A 72 -3.34 0.03 -5.53
C TYR A 72 -2.56 1.27 -5.93
N PHE A 73 -1.43 1.09 -6.60
CA PHE A 73 -0.64 2.21 -7.11
C PHE A 73 -0.28 2.01 -8.57
N GLY A 74 -0.07 3.13 -9.26
CA GLY A 74 0.05 3.17 -10.71
C GLY A 74 1.41 3.68 -11.18
N GLY A 75 1.74 3.41 -12.45
CA GLY A 75 2.90 4.00 -13.12
C GLY A 75 3.35 3.22 -14.34
N SER A 76 4.42 3.68 -14.99
CA SER A 76 4.99 2.98 -16.15
C SER A 76 5.75 1.71 -15.72
N PRO A 77 5.57 0.58 -16.42
CA PRO A 77 6.39 -0.63 -16.26
C PRO A 77 7.89 -0.41 -16.45
N GLU A 78 8.31 0.67 -17.10
CA GLU A 78 9.71 0.99 -17.38
C GLU A 78 10.45 1.60 -16.19
N THR A 79 9.68 2.10 -15.20
CA THR A 79 10.22 2.68 -13.97
C THR A 79 11.11 1.67 -13.24
N ARG A 80 12.07 2.19 -12.45
CA ARG A 80 13.00 1.32 -11.71
C ARG A 80 12.25 0.45 -10.70
N TRP A 81 11.33 1.02 -9.93
CA TRP A 81 10.55 0.26 -8.96
C TRP A 81 9.69 -0.82 -9.61
N ALA A 82 9.07 -0.56 -10.77
CA ALA A 82 8.23 -1.55 -11.45
C ALA A 82 9.06 -2.75 -11.94
N ARG A 83 10.25 -2.48 -12.52
CA ARG A 83 11.20 -3.53 -12.90
C ARG A 83 11.75 -4.29 -11.71
N ASN A 84 11.98 -3.61 -10.58
CA ASN A 84 12.36 -4.27 -9.34
C ASN A 84 11.26 -5.23 -8.87
N LEU A 85 10.00 -4.78 -8.85
CA LEU A 85 8.85 -5.58 -8.42
C LEU A 85 8.54 -6.75 -9.35
N ALA A 86 8.89 -6.65 -10.64
CA ALA A 86 8.80 -7.78 -11.56
C ALA A 86 9.80 -8.90 -11.23
N ALA A 87 10.99 -8.56 -10.70
CA ALA A 87 12.00 -9.53 -10.30
C ALA A 87 11.84 -10.02 -8.86
N ASN A 88 11.37 -9.15 -7.96
CA ASN A 88 11.11 -9.45 -6.56
C ASN A 88 9.85 -8.69 -6.12
N PRO A 89 8.70 -9.38 -5.93
CA PRO A 89 7.42 -8.71 -5.69
C PRO A 89 7.29 -8.10 -4.29
N ARG A 90 8.25 -8.29 -3.39
CA ARG A 90 8.21 -7.74 -2.03
C ARG A 90 8.36 -6.22 -2.03
N VAL A 91 7.50 -5.55 -1.27
CA VAL A 91 7.45 -4.09 -1.14
C VAL A 91 7.21 -3.70 0.31
N SER A 92 7.82 -2.59 0.73
CA SER A 92 7.40 -1.84 1.92
C SER A 92 6.79 -0.53 1.45
N VAL A 93 5.70 -0.09 2.06
CA VAL A 93 5.01 1.16 1.74
C VAL A 93 4.83 1.95 3.02
N HIS A 94 5.16 3.23 3.02
CA HIS A 94 4.87 4.09 4.16
C HIS A 94 4.28 5.45 3.74
N LEU A 95 3.65 6.11 4.69
CA LEU A 95 3.17 7.50 4.55
C LEU A 95 4.25 8.50 4.97
N GLU A 96 4.05 9.77 4.65
CA GLU A 96 5.08 10.82 4.79
C GLU A 96 5.24 11.38 6.21
N ASN A 97 4.20 11.30 7.05
CA ASN A 97 4.26 11.82 8.42
C ASN A 97 4.89 10.79 9.37
N ALA A 98 6.13 11.05 9.82
CA ALA A 98 6.88 10.18 10.72
C ALA A 98 6.29 10.08 12.15
N GLU A 99 5.52 11.09 12.61
CA GLU A 99 4.85 11.05 13.92
C GLU A 99 3.63 10.12 13.93
N GLU A 100 3.05 9.90 12.76
CA GLU A 100 1.79 9.17 12.55
C GLU A 100 1.93 8.18 11.38
N VAL A 101 3.09 7.54 11.29
CA VAL A 101 3.44 6.74 10.13
C VAL A 101 2.65 5.44 10.12
N VAL A 102 2.03 5.16 8.99
CA VAL A 102 1.52 3.83 8.66
C VAL A 102 2.51 3.19 7.71
N ILE A 103 2.94 1.97 8.04
CA ILE A 103 3.81 1.14 7.20
C ILE A 103 3.05 -0.13 6.84
N LEU A 104 3.00 -0.46 5.56
CA LEU A 104 2.49 -1.71 5.02
C LEU A 104 3.64 -2.49 4.39
N GLU A 105 3.75 -3.76 4.71
CA GLU A 105 4.71 -4.67 4.09
C GLU A 105 3.95 -5.80 3.42
N GLY A 106 4.37 -6.19 2.23
CA GLY A 106 3.64 -7.18 1.46
C GLY A 106 4.30 -7.53 0.14
N SER A 107 3.54 -8.22 -0.70
CA SER A 107 3.92 -8.52 -2.08
C SER A 107 2.94 -7.89 -3.05
N VAL A 108 3.44 -7.49 -4.22
CA VAL A 108 2.59 -6.88 -5.25
C VAL A 108 2.17 -7.86 -6.34
N THR A 109 1.00 -7.62 -6.91
CA THR A 109 0.56 -8.24 -8.17
C THR A 109 0.26 -7.15 -9.19
N LYS A 110 0.83 -7.26 -10.39
CA LYS A 110 0.54 -6.37 -11.52
C LYS A 110 -0.82 -6.74 -12.15
N LEU A 111 -1.70 -5.76 -12.21
CA LEU A 111 -3.04 -5.83 -12.81
C LEU A 111 -3.03 -5.11 -14.17
N THR A 112 -3.67 -5.73 -15.13
CA THR A 112 -3.83 -5.31 -16.54
C THR A 112 -5.22 -5.69 -17.00
N GLU A 113 -5.67 -5.19 -18.15
CA GLU A 113 -6.96 -5.58 -18.75
C GLU A 113 -7.02 -7.09 -19.03
N ALA A 114 -5.87 -7.72 -19.25
CA ALA A 114 -5.78 -9.15 -19.55
C ALA A 114 -5.96 -10.07 -18.32
N ASN A 115 -5.79 -9.55 -17.09
CA ASN A 115 -5.72 -10.40 -15.89
C ASN A 115 -6.48 -9.87 -14.66
N ALA A 116 -7.24 -8.77 -14.81
CA ALA A 116 -8.04 -8.18 -13.76
C ALA A 116 -9.51 -8.07 -14.18
N ASP A 117 -10.41 -8.12 -13.20
CA ASP A 117 -11.84 -7.87 -13.41
C ASP A 117 -12.06 -6.45 -13.95
N PRO A 118 -12.71 -6.26 -15.11
CA PRO A 118 -13.04 -4.94 -15.65
C PRO A 118 -13.82 -4.05 -14.69
N ALA A 119 -14.66 -4.62 -13.81
CA ALA A 119 -15.40 -3.87 -12.81
C ALA A 119 -14.46 -3.29 -11.74
N LEU A 120 -13.44 -4.06 -11.32
CA LEU A 120 -12.40 -3.56 -10.42
C LEU A 120 -11.58 -2.44 -11.09
N LEU A 121 -11.16 -2.63 -12.35
CA LEU A 121 -10.38 -1.61 -13.06
C LEU A 121 -11.14 -0.29 -13.19
N THR A 122 -12.44 -0.34 -13.50
CA THR A 122 -13.30 0.85 -13.51
C THR A 122 -13.32 1.55 -12.16
N ARG A 123 -13.53 0.80 -11.07
CA ARG A 123 -13.55 1.37 -9.71
C ARG A 123 -12.21 1.99 -9.31
N LEU A 124 -11.09 1.40 -9.74
CA LEU A 124 -9.76 1.96 -9.50
C LEU A 124 -9.58 3.28 -10.24
N ASP A 125 -9.96 3.35 -11.52
CA ASP A 125 -9.89 4.59 -12.28
C ASP A 125 -10.82 5.67 -11.72
N ASP A 126 -12.03 5.33 -11.31
CA ASP A 126 -12.97 6.29 -10.70
C ASP A 126 -12.42 6.85 -9.38
N ALA A 127 -11.84 5.99 -8.54
CA ALA A 127 -11.19 6.41 -7.30
C ALA A 127 -9.96 7.28 -7.59
N TYR A 128 -9.19 6.96 -8.63
CA TYR A 128 -8.02 7.71 -9.03
C TYR A 128 -8.41 9.08 -9.60
N GLU A 129 -9.46 9.14 -10.41
CA GLU A 129 -9.99 10.38 -10.98
C GLU A 129 -10.54 11.29 -9.88
N ALA A 130 -11.32 10.77 -8.96
CA ALA A 130 -11.82 11.53 -7.81
C ALA A 130 -10.68 12.10 -6.95
N LYS A 131 -9.57 11.38 -6.84
CA LYS A 131 -8.43 11.78 -6.00
C LYS A 131 -7.45 12.69 -6.74
N TYR A 132 -7.16 12.44 -8.01
CA TYR A 132 -6.07 13.05 -8.78
C TYR A 132 -6.54 13.89 -9.98
N ASN A 133 -7.84 14.00 -10.23
CA ASN A 133 -8.45 14.63 -11.41
C ASN A 133 -7.91 14.05 -12.74
N MET A 134 -7.64 12.75 -12.75
CA MET A 134 -7.04 12.03 -13.86
C MET A 134 -7.42 10.55 -13.78
N ARG A 135 -7.79 9.93 -14.90
CA ARG A 135 -7.86 8.46 -14.99
C ARG A 135 -6.46 7.90 -15.22
N HIS A 136 -6.12 6.83 -14.50
CA HIS A 136 -4.76 6.29 -14.52
C HIS A 136 -4.56 5.30 -15.67
N GLY A 137 -5.55 4.42 -15.88
CA GLY A 137 -5.45 3.30 -16.82
C GLY A 137 -4.50 2.22 -16.32
N THR A 138 -4.57 1.01 -16.87
CA THR A 138 -3.63 -0.04 -16.44
C THR A 138 -2.20 0.28 -16.90
N PRO A 139 -1.16 -0.24 -16.23
CA PRO A 139 -1.20 -1.18 -15.11
C PRO A 139 -1.34 -0.56 -13.72
N PHE A 140 -2.07 -1.25 -12.85
CA PHE A 140 -2.04 -1.05 -11.40
C PHE A 140 -1.21 -2.14 -10.71
N TRP A 141 -0.57 -1.82 -9.60
CA TRP A 141 0.08 -2.77 -8.70
C TRP A 141 -0.73 -2.85 -7.42
N ARG A 142 -1.29 -4.03 -7.14
CA ARG A 142 -2.03 -4.34 -5.91
C ARG A 142 -1.08 -4.86 -4.85
N VAL A 143 -1.04 -4.24 -3.67
CA VAL A 143 -0.33 -4.75 -2.49
C VAL A 143 -1.17 -5.82 -1.78
N ARG A 144 -0.54 -6.89 -1.31
CA ARG A 144 -1.14 -7.97 -0.51
C ARG A 144 -0.26 -8.36 0.65
#